data_AF-A0A1H2Y378-F1
#
_entry.id   AF-A0A1H2Y378-F1
#
_cell.length_a   1.000
_cell.length_b   1.000
_cell.length_c   1.000
_cell.angle_alpha   90.00
_cell.angle_beta   90.00
_cell.angle_gamma   90.00
#
_symmetry.space_group_name_H-M   'P 1'
#
loop_
_entity.id
_entity.type
_entity.pdbx_description
1 polymer ?
#
loop_
_entity_poly.entity_id
_entity_poly.type
_entity_poly.pdbx_seq_one_letter_code
_entity_poly.pdbx_strand_id
1 'polypeptide(L)' 'FYQLKEFIRYKAEMVGIRFEEVKAEYTSQTCQCGHREKSNRNGLRFQCEQCGYICHADLNGAINIGKAISGLAACMGTF' A
#
# COMPACT_ATOMS: atom_id res chain seq x y z
N PHE A 1 -8.37 4.71 12.09
CA PHE A 1 -8.76 3.30 11.81
C PHE A 1 -8.36 2.32 12.92
N TYR A 2 -8.22 2.73 14.19
CA TYR A 2 -7.68 1.86 15.25
C TYR A 2 -8.50 0.57 15.48
N GLN A 3 -9.81 0.70 15.77
CA GLN A 3 -10.68 -0.44 16.05
C GLN A 3 -10.75 -1.45 14.88
N LEU A 4 -10.80 -0.95 13.65
CA LEU A 4 -10.81 -1.80 12.46
C LEU A 4 -9.53 -2.63 12.35
N LYS A 5 -8.36 -2.03 12.61
CA LYS A 5 -7.08 -2.75 12.59
C LYS A 5 -7.05 -3.85 13.65
N GLU A 6 -7.51 -3.55 14.86
CA GLU A 6 -7.59 -4.55 15.93
C GLU A 6 -8.50 -5.73 15.55
N PHE A 7 -9.65 -5.45 14.94
CA PHE A 7 -10.57 -6.50 14.48
C PHE A 7 -10.00 -7.37 13.37
N ILE A 8 -9.26 -6.78 12.44
CA ILE A 8 -8.56 -7.54 11.39
C ILE A 8 -7.46 -8.40 12.02
N ARG A 9 -6.65 -7.81 12.92
CA ARG A 9 -5.53 -8.46 13.57
C ARG A 9 -5.97 -9.72 14.34
N TYR A 10 -6.90 -9.58 15.29
CA TYR A 10 -7.29 -10.74 16.11
C TYR A 10 -7.96 -11.84 15.28
N LYS A 11 -8.76 -11.48 14.26
CA LYS A 11 -9.40 -12.48 13.38
C LYS A 11 -8.39 -13.20 12.48
N ALA A 12 -7.36 -12.49 12.00
CA ALA A 12 -6.28 -13.09 11.23
C ALA A 12 -5.47 -14.07 12.09
N GLU A 13 -5.12 -13.66 13.32
CA GLU A 13 -4.41 -14.49 14.29
C GLU A 13 -5.19 -15.78 14.63
N MET A 14 -6.52 -15.71 14.78
CA MET A 14 -7.38 -16.87 15.07
C MET A 14 -7.31 -17.98 14.01
N VAL A 15 -7.05 -17.64 12.75
CA VAL A 15 -6.97 -18.60 11.63
C VAL A 15 -5.54 -18.79 11.10
N GLY A 16 -4.53 -18.27 11.81
CA GLY A 16 -3.12 -18.41 11.45
C GLY A 16 -2.67 -17.55 10.26
N ILE A 17 -3.40 -16.47 9.94
CA ILE A 17 -3.00 -15.50 8.90
C ILE A 17 -2.07 -14.45 9.52
N ARG A 18 -0.91 -14.22 8.87
CA ARG A 18 0.05 -13.18 9.28
C ARG A 18 -0.55 -11.79 9.07
N PHE A 19 -0.44 -10.94 10.08
CA PHE A 19 -0.83 -9.53 10.03
C PHE A 19 0.42 -8.64 10.11
N GLU A 20 0.57 -7.70 9.17
CA GLU A 20 1.67 -6.74 9.13
C GLU A 20 1.13 -5.34 8.88
N GLU A 21 1.60 -4.36 9.65
CA GLU A 21 1.30 -2.95 9.40
C GLU A 21 2.37 -2.31 8.52
N VAL A 22 1.93 -1.63 7.47
CA VAL A 22 2.81 -0.88 6.56
C VAL A 22 2.51 0.61 6.68
N LYS A 23 3.57 1.43 6.66
CA LYS A 23 3.41 2.90 6.54
C LYS A 23 2.77 3.23 5.19
N ALA A 24 1.53 3.70 5.22
CA ALA A 24 0.74 3.97 4.00
C ALA A 24 1.05 5.32 3.34
N GLU A 25 1.97 6.12 3.90
CA GLU A 25 2.30 7.44 3.39
C GLU A 25 2.71 7.39 1.91
N TYR A 26 2.14 8.28 1.10
CA TYR A 26 2.40 8.45 -0.33
C TYR A 26 2.09 7.26 -1.25
N THR A 27 1.57 6.15 -0.72
CA THR A 27 1.21 4.96 -1.50
C THR A 27 0.18 5.26 -2.58
N SER A 28 -0.82 6.10 -2.31
CA SER A 28 -1.83 6.44 -3.33
C SER A 28 -1.39 7.50 -4.36
N GLN A 29 -0.22 8.13 -4.17
CA GLN A 29 0.34 9.17 -5.06
C GLN A 29 1.47 8.63 -5.95
N THR A 30 2.01 7.47 -5.59
CA THR A 30 3.11 6.81 -6.29
C THR A 30 2.56 5.89 -7.37
N CYS A 31 2.97 6.10 -8.60
CA CYS A 31 2.64 5.22 -9.72
C CYS A 31 3.43 3.92 -9.65
N GLN A 32 2.92 2.90 -10.33
CA GLN A 32 3.63 1.64 -10.56
C GLN A 32 4.96 1.83 -11.31
N CYS A 33 5.14 2.93 -12.05
CA CYS A 33 6.40 3.29 -12.70
C CYS A 33 7.42 3.98 -11.77
N GLY A 34 7.08 4.20 -10.50
CA GLY A 34 7.93 4.89 -9.52
C GLY A 34 7.75 6.40 -9.45
N HIS A 35 7.07 7.01 -10.42
CA HIS A 35 6.77 8.45 -10.39
C HIS A 35 5.79 8.79 -9.27
N ARG A 36 6.15 9.73 -8.41
CA ARG A 36 5.32 10.22 -7.30
C ARG A 36 5.09 11.71 -7.45
N GLU A 37 3.83 12.09 -7.56
CA GLU A 37 3.39 13.48 -7.65
C GLU A 37 1.99 13.59 -7.00
N LYS A 38 1.71 14.73 -6.35
CA LYS A 38 0.44 14.92 -5.63
C LYS A 38 -0.74 14.99 -6.60
N SER A 39 -0.55 15.61 -7.76
CA SER A 39 -1.58 15.74 -8.81
C SER A 39 -1.94 14.40 -9.46
N ASN A 40 -1.12 13.35 -9.29
CA ASN A 40 -1.48 12.01 -9.78
C ASN A 40 -2.78 11.47 -9.17
N ARG A 41 -3.18 11.95 -7.99
CA ARG A 41 -4.45 11.57 -7.33
C ARG A 41 -5.41 12.75 -7.31
N ASN A 42 -6.61 12.52 -7.86
CA ASN A 42 -7.75 13.43 -7.74
C ASN A 42 -8.98 12.65 -7.23
N GLY A 43 -9.26 12.76 -5.92
CA GLY A 43 -10.32 12.01 -5.25
C GLY A 43 -10.13 10.50 -5.37
N LEU A 44 -11.08 9.86 -6.06
CA LEU A 44 -11.11 8.42 -6.36
C LEU A 44 -10.31 8.03 -7.61
N ARG A 45 -9.91 9.01 -8.43
CA ARG A 45 -9.17 8.77 -9.68
C ARG A 45 -7.67 8.91 -9.45
N PHE A 46 -6.92 7.98 -10.03
CA PHE A 46 -5.48 8.07 -10.19
C PHE A 46 -5.12 8.16 -11.67
N GLN A 47 -4.23 9.08 -12.03
CA GLN A 47 -3.63 9.18 -13.35
C GLN A 47 -2.18 9.65 -13.22
N CYS A 48 -1.23 8.84 -13.65
CA CYS A 48 0.18 9.23 -13.62
C CYS A 48 0.49 10.25 -14.72
N GLU A 49 1.05 11.40 -14.35
CA GLU A 49 1.48 12.42 -15.32
C GLU A 49 2.67 11.99 -16.17
N GLN A 50 3.51 11.07 -15.67
CA GLN A 50 4.71 10.61 -16.37
C GLN A 50 4.44 9.49 -17.40
N CYS A 51 3.66 8.46 -17.04
CA CYS A 51 3.43 7.30 -17.92
C CYS A 51 1.98 7.13 -18.39
N GLY A 52 1.05 7.99 -17.94
CA GLY A 52 -0.36 7.93 -18.33
C GLY A 52 -1.15 6.78 -17.71
N TYR A 53 -0.59 6.01 -16.77
CA TYR A 53 -1.30 4.93 -16.09
C TYR A 53 -2.52 5.45 -15.32
N ILE A 54 -3.70 4.86 -15.55
CA ILE A 54 -4.97 5.27 -14.96
C ILE A 54 -5.59 4.11 -14.20
N CYS A 55 -6.06 4.36 -12.99
CA CYS A 55 -6.86 3.41 -12.22
C CYS A 55 -7.62 4.12 -11.07
N HIS A 56 -8.30 3.34 -10.23
CA HIS A 56 -8.87 3.86 -8.99
C HIS A 56 -7.76 4.14 -7.96
N ALA A 57 -7.80 5.27 -7.27
CA ALA A 57 -6.75 5.69 -6.35
C ALA A 57 -6.54 4.72 -5.19
N ASP A 58 -7.63 4.13 -4.67
CA ASP A 58 -7.53 3.15 -3.59
C ASP A 58 -7.02 1.78 -4.10
N LEU A 59 -7.28 1.43 -5.37
CA LEU A 59 -6.68 0.25 -5.99
C LEU A 59 -5.17 0.43 -6.15
N ASN A 60 -4.73 1.60 -6.62
CA ASN A 60 -3.30 1.93 -6.69
C ASN A 60 -2.63 1.85 -5.31
N GLY A 61 -3.27 2.44 -4.29
CA GLY A 61 -2.80 2.38 -2.90
C GLY A 61 -2.69 0.95 -2.39
N ALA A 62 -3.70 0.12 -2.60
CA ALA A 62 -3.71 -1.28 -2.18
C ALA A 62 -2.60 -2.11 -2.87
N ILE A 63 -2.38 -1.92 -4.18
CA ILE A 63 -1.29 -2.56 -4.92
C ILE A 63 0.07 -2.15 -4.32
N ASN A 64 0.26 -0.86 -4.03
CA ASN A 64 1.50 -0.36 -3.47
C ASN A 64 1.75 -0.88 -2.04
N ILE A 65 0.70 -1.00 -1.21
CA ILE A 65 0.81 -1.64 0.10
C ILE A 65 1.17 -3.12 -0.06
N GLY A 66 0.53 -3.86 -0.97
CA GLY A 66 0.89 -5.26 -1.25
C GLY A 66 2.34 -5.41 -1.70
N LYS A 67 2.85 -4.49 -2.51
CA LYS A 67 4.26 -4.43 -2.93
C LYS A 67 5.22 -4.09 -1.80
N ALA A 68 4.82 -3.25 -0.85
CA ALA A 68 5.64 -2.96 0.33
C ALA A 68 5.76 -4.18 1.27
N ILE A 69 4.77 -5.07 1.26
CA ILE A 69 4.80 -6.37 1.95
C ILE A 69 5.56 -7.41 1.10
N SER A 70 5.87 -7.11 -0.17
CA SER A 70 6.56 -8.03 -1.08
C SER A 70 8.07 -8.07 -0.84
N GLY A 71 8.46 -8.87 0.14
CA GLY A 71 9.74 -9.54 0.24
C GLY A 71 9.78 -10.41 1.51
N LEU A 72 10.51 -11.53 1.62
CA LEU A 72 11.89 -11.70 1.13
C LEU A 72 12.78 -10.44 1.24
N ALA A 73 12.32 -9.39 1.95
CA ALA A 73 13.12 -8.38 2.64
C ALA A 73 13.29 -8.79 4.12
N ALA A 74 13.01 -10.07 4.41
CA ALA A 74 13.25 -10.75 5.68
C ALA A 74 14.73 -11.15 5.88
N CYS A 75 15.66 -10.72 5.03
CA CYS A 75 17.09 -10.97 5.19
C CYS A 75 17.88 -9.67 5.14
N MET A 76 17.89 -8.92 6.24
CA MET A 76 18.98 -8.10 6.82
C MET A 76 18.36 -7.50 8.10
N GLY A 77 18.56 -8.03 9.30
CA GLY A 77 19.87 -8.36 9.85
C GLY A 77 20.66 -7.07 10.03
N THR A 78 20.89 -6.67 11.28
CA THR A 78 21.66 -5.50 11.79
C THR A 78 20.94 -4.15 11.66
N PHE A 79 20.67 -3.42 12.75
CA PHE A 79 21.45 -3.22 13.98
C PHE A 79 20.68 -3.55 15.26
#